data_AF-A0A0F8ZE35-F1
#
_entry.id   AF-A0A0F8ZE35-F1
#
_cell.length_a   1.000
_cell.length_b   1.000
_cell.length_c   1.000
_cell.angle_alpha   90.00
_cell.angle_beta   90.00
_cell.angle_gamma   90.00
#
_symmetry.space_group_name_H-M   'P 1'
#
loop_
_entity.id
_entity.type
_entity.pdbx_description
1 polymer ?
#
loop_
_entity_poly.entity_id
_entity_poly.type
_entity_poly.pdbx_seq_one_letter_code
_entity_poly.pdbx_strand_id
1 'polypeptide(L)'
;RYPLYIGMGDPYRLVEDVRVVRSAGIVDTIPAVSTVNEIVSVGDLPGVSRYVDTTDYILNAGSDTISWVPGGTSPTMGNSYYITYTETRASSAFTPTLYFDGNLVIADHGNRFRTNGSINDVTVGAVLGLDNNAKGVVVAQLNTSALADPDNPSSAQLEAAFIAMVLELEKLYGPKYLIVPMSSGVLNTVSAAQIMFNHSILASQPERKQERSVIQAMAADTTIAQYATMAQSFANERMCLPAIPSNLQVIGMGTTTYDDRYYCAALAGRLCAGPIGETISDEIIVGITFDDNFNPDAQDYLVQNGVSPAKSSGSVIRNVMAISPDTTNALTEDMGVLDIKDYVRKTWREGLWNLY
;
A
#
# COMPACT_ATOMS: atom_id res chain seq x y z
N ARG A 1 15.30 -9.21 1.99
CA ARG A 1 14.22 -8.57 2.77
C ARG A 1 13.47 -7.65 1.82
N TYR A 2 12.16 -7.51 1.98
CA TYR A 2 11.34 -6.61 1.15
C TYR A 2 10.37 -5.83 2.05
N PRO A 3 10.09 -4.55 1.76
CA PRO A 3 8.96 -3.88 2.36
C PRO A 3 7.68 -4.49 1.80
N LEU A 4 6.65 -4.57 2.65
CA LEU A 4 5.35 -5.11 2.31
C LEU A 4 4.28 -4.08 2.64
N TYR A 5 3.60 -3.56 1.63
CA TYR A 5 2.60 -2.50 1.76
C TYR A 5 1.20 -3.10 1.77
N ILE A 6 0.44 -2.88 2.84
CA ILE A 6 -0.92 -3.40 3.00
C ILE A 6 -1.89 -2.25 3.11
N GLY A 7 -2.88 -2.19 2.24
CA GLY A 7 -3.89 -1.14 2.32
C GLY A 7 -4.94 -1.23 1.24
N MET A 8 -5.76 -0.20 1.15
CA MET A 8 -6.69 -0.06 0.05
C MET A 8 -5.96 0.27 -1.25
N GLY A 9 -6.39 -0.35 -2.33
CA GLY A 9 -6.02 0.05 -3.68
C GLY A 9 -7.25 0.36 -4.50
N ASP A 10 -7.08 0.60 -5.80
CA ASP A 10 -8.21 0.72 -6.72
C ASP A 10 -8.98 -0.61 -6.74
N PRO A 11 -10.24 -0.68 -6.25
CA PRO A 11 -11.01 -1.93 -6.28
C PRO A 11 -11.36 -2.38 -7.70
N TYR A 12 -11.16 -1.48 -8.66
CA TYR A 12 -11.43 -1.70 -10.07
C TYR A 12 -10.14 -1.74 -10.89
N ARG A 13 -10.23 -2.34 -12.07
CA ARG A 13 -9.21 -2.30 -13.10
C ARG A 13 -9.75 -1.48 -14.26
N LEU A 14 -9.01 -0.45 -14.66
CA LEU A 14 -9.27 0.25 -15.92
C LEU A 14 -8.79 -0.63 -17.08
N VAL A 15 -9.67 -0.88 -18.03
CA VAL A 15 -9.37 -1.58 -19.27
C VAL A 15 -9.61 -0.61 -20.42
N GLU A 16 -8.55 -0.26 -21.13
CA GLU A 16 -8.55 0.78 -22.16
C GLU A 16 -8.69 0.20 -23.56
N ASP A 17 -9.45 0.90 -24.41
CA ASP A 17 -9.51 0.70 -25.86
C ASP A 17 -9.79 -0.74 -26.30
N VAL A 18 -10.72 -1.39 -25.61
CA VAL A 18 -11.16 -2.74 -25.98
C VAL A 18 -12.00 -2.67 -27.24
N ARG A 19 -11.53 -3.33 -28.29
CA ARG A 19 -12.26 -3.43 -29.55
C ARG A 19 -13.48 -4.34 -29.41
N VAL A 20 -14.66 -3.81 -29.73
CA VAL A 20 -15.93 -4.54 -29.79
C VAL A 20 -16.49 -4.46 -31.20
N VAL A 21 -17.15 -5.54 -31.66
CA VAL A 21 -17.82 -5.56 -32.97
C VAL A 21 -19.31 -5.44 -32.75
N ARG A 22 -19.93 -4.43 -33.38
CA ARG A 22 -21.37 -4.17 -33.28
C ARG A 22 -22.18 -5.37 -33.79
N SER A 23 -22.99 -5.96 -32.91
CA SER A 23 -23.87 -7.07 -33.24
C SER A 23 -25.12 -6.61 -34.00
N ALA A 24 -25.90 -7.56 -34.50
CA ALA A 24 -27.15 -7.29 -35.22
C ALA A 24 -28.32 -6.83 -34.32
N GLY A 25 -28.19 -6.98 -33.00
CA GLY A 25 -29.20 -6.57 -32.02
C GLY A 25 -28.92 -5.20 -31.42
N ILE A 26 -29.71 -4.77 -30.43
CA ILE A 26 -29.43 -3.55 -29.67
C ILE A 26 -28.44 -3.78 -28.52
N VAL A 27 -28.03 -5.02 -28.26
CA VAL A 27 -27.13 -5.36 -27.14
C VAL A 27 -25.81 -5.88 -27.69
N ASP A 28 -24.70 -5.35 -27.19
CA ASP A 28 -23.36 -5.87 -27.45
C ASP A 28 -22.70 -6.35 -26.15
N THR A 29 -21.92 -7.42 -26.26
CA THR A 29 -21.11 -7.95 -25.16
C THR A 29 -19.73 -7.31 -25.16
N ILE A 30 -19.33 -6.80 -24.00
CA ILE A 30 -18.01 -6.28 -23.70
C ILE A 30 -17.08 -7.46 -23.37
N PRO A 31 -15.85 -7.52 -23.93
CA PRO A 31 -14.85 -8.53 -23.59
C PRO A 31 -14.25 -8.37 -22.18
N ALA A 32 -15.06 -8.43 -21.13
CA ALA A 32 -14.63 -8.27 -19.75
C ALA A 32 -14.20 -9.60 -19.11
N VAL A 33 -13.24 -9.53 -18.18
CA VAL A 33 -12.80 -10.70 -17.39
C VAL A 33 -13.67 -10.87 -16.14
N SER A 34 -14.34 -9.80 -15.73
CA SER A 34 -15.26 -9.74 -14.61
C SER A 34 -16.42 -8.77 -14.93
N THR A 35 -17.23 -8.44 -13.92
CA THR A 35 -18.34 -7.48 -14.10
C THR A 35 -17.80 -6.09 -14.45
N VAL A 36 -18.33 -5.50 -15.52
CA VAL A 36 -18.09 -4.10 -15.89
C VAL A 36 -18.87 -3.20 -14.92
N ASN A 37 -18.17 -2.27 -14.27
CA ASN A 37 -18.76 -1.35 -13.30
C ASN A 37 -19.18 -0.03 -13.94
N GLU A 38 -18.30 0.54 -14.76
CA GLU A 38 -18.51 1.85 -15.40
C GLU A 38 -17.89 1.84 -16.79
N ILE A 39 -18.53 2.53 -17.74
CA ILE A 39 -17.94 2.83 -19.04
C ILE A 39 -17.39 4.25 -19.01
N VAL A 40 -16.07 4.36 -19.17
CA VAL A 40 -15.36 5.64 -19.17
C VAL A 40 -15.49 6.33 -20.53
N SER A 41 -15.41 5.57 -21.62
CA SER A 41 -15.62 6.13 -22.96
C SER A 41 -15.98 5.06 -24.00
N VAL A 42 -16.67 5.50 -25.06
CA VAL A 42 -17.00 4.68 -26.23
C VAL A 42 -16.82 5.52 -27.49
N GLY A 43 -16.12 4.99 -28.49
CA GLY A 43 -16.04 5.65 -29.79
C GLY A 43 -15.46 4.79 -30.91
N ASP A 44 -15.40 5.37 -32.11
CA ASP A 44 -14.96 4.64 -33.31
C ASP A 44 -13.44 4.42 -33.37
N LEU A 45 -12.68 5.18 -32.59
CA LEU A 45 -11.22 5.14 -32.54
C LEU A 45 -10.75 4.97 -31.09
N PRO A 46 -9.60 4.31 -30.85
CA PRO A 46 -8.98 4.22 -29.53
C PRO A 46 -8.78 5.61 -28.91
N GLY A 47 -9.13 5.78 -27.64
CA GLY A 47 -8.98 7.00 -26.86
C GLY A 47 -9.92 8.15 -27.24
N VAL A 48 -10.84 7.95 -28.19
CA VAL A 48 -11.75 9.01 -28.66
C VAL A 48 -13.17 8.69 -28.22
N SER A 49 -13.72 9.49 -27.29
CA SER A 49 -15.13 9.38 -26.90
C SER A 49 -16.03 10.04 -27.95
N ARG A 50 -17.00 9.29 -28.48
CA ARG A 50 -17.99 9.76 -29.46
C ARG A 50 -19.43 9.51 -28.99
N TYR A 51 -19.67 8.36 -28.38
CA TYR A 51 -21.01 7.96 -27.94
C TYR A 51 -21.18 8.32 -26.47
N VAL A 52 -22.38 8.74 -26.11
CA VAL A 52 -22.69 9.29 -24.78
C VAL A 52 -23.57 8.33 -24.00
N ASP A 53 -23.18 8.03 -22.76
CA ASP A 53 -23.96 7.21 -21.84
C ASP A 53 -25.37 7.80 -21.64
N THR A 54 -26.36 6.92 -21.47
CA THR A 54 -27.81 7.17 -21.41
C THR A 54 -28.46 7.77 -22.67
N THR A 55 -27.69 8.37 -23.58
CA THR A 55 -28.19 8.96 -24.83
C THR A 55 -28.05 8.02 -26.01
N ASP A 56 -26.87 7.41 -26.14
CA ASP A 56 -26.49 6.53 -27.24
C ASP A 56 -26.45 5.07 -26.82
N TYR A 57 -25.95 4.81 -25.61
CA TYR A 57 -25.88 3.48 -25.01
C TYR A 57 -26.21 3.53 -23.51
N ILE A 58 -26.49 2.37 -22.92
CA ILE A 58 -26.66 2.17 -21.48
C ILE A 58 -25.87 0.92 -21.10
N LEU A 59 -25.01 1.01 -20.08
CA LEU A 59 -24.43 -0.18 -19.44
C LEU A 59 -25.53 -0.94 -18.69
N ASN A 60 -25.72 -2.21 -19.01
CA ASN A 60 -26.69 -3.05 -18.30
C ASN A 60 -26.12 -3.42 -16.92
N ALA A 61 -26.74 -2.91 -15.85
CA ALA A 61 -26.25 -3.04 -14.48
C ALA A 61 -25.93 -4.49 -14.08
N GLY A 62 -24.73 -4.69 -13.51
CA GLY A 62 -24.27 -6.01 -13.06
C GLY A 62 -23.98 -7.00 -14.17
N SER A 63 -23.75 -6.53 -15.41
CA SER A 63 -23.40 -7.36 -16.56
C SER A 63 -22.19 -6.82 -17.33
N ASP A 64 -21.74 -7.60 -18.30
CA ASP A 64 -20.71 -7.27 -19.29
C ASP A 64 -21.31 -6.82 -20.62
N THR A 65 -22.49 -6.18 -20.62
CA THR A 65 -23.19 -5.82 -21.86
C THR A 65 -23.63 -4.37 -21.89
N ILE A 66 -23.63 -3.78 -23.09
CA ILE A 66 -24.24 -2.47 -23.35
C ILE A 66 -25.47 -2.63 -24.22
N SER A 67 -26.48 -1.81 -23.94
CA SER A 67 -27.67 -1.65 -24.76
C SER A 67 -27.60 -0.32 -25.49
N TRP A 68 -27.60 -0.35 -26.82
CA TRP A 68 -27.74 0.84 -27.67
C TRP A 68 -29.16 1.39 -27.57
N VAL A 69 -29.27 2.67 -27.24
CA VAL A 69 -30.53 3.36 -27.00
C VAL A 69 -31.28 3.53 -28.33
N PRO A 70 -32.56 3.10 -28.42
CA PRO A 70 -33.37 3.34 -29.61
C PRO A 70 -33.47 4.84 -29.93
N GLY A 71 -33.07 5.23 -31.13
CA GLY A 71 -33.04 6.64 -31.56
C GLY A 71 -31.75 7.39 -31.21
N GLY A 72 -30.84 6.78 -30.43
CA GLY A 72 -29.48 7.27 -30.22
C GLY A 72 -28.55 6.96 -31.40
N THR A 73 -27.35 7.52 -31.35
CA THR A 73 -26.27 7.22 -32.30
C THR A 73 -25.62 5.89 -31.92
N SER A 74 -25.32 5.04 -32.91
CA SER A 74 -24.58 3.79 -32.68
C SER A 74 -23.64 3.47 -33.85
N PRO A 75 -22.57 2.69 -33.62
CA PRO A 75 -21.77 2.13 -34.69
C PRO A 75 -22.65 1.33 -35.65
N THR A 76 -22.31 1.33 -36.92
CA THR A 76 -23.00 0.48 -37.91
C THR A 76 -22.77 -0.98 -37.55
N MET A 77 -23.81 -1.81 -37.69
CA MET A 77 -23.71 -3.26 -37.51
C MET A 77 -22.52 -3.84 -38.29
N GLY A 78 -21.72 -4.68 -37.64
CA GLY A 78 -20.50 -5.28 -38.20
C GLY A 78 -19.25 -4.38 -38.13
N ASN A 79 -19.38 -3.09 -37.85
CA ASN A 79 -18.24 -2.23 -37.60
C ASN A 79 -17.67 -2.45 -36.21
N SER A 80 -16.39 -2.15 -36.06
CA SER A 80 -15.73 -2.13 -34.76
C SER A 80 -15.79 -0.74 -34.14
N TYR A 81 -15.91 -0.73 -32.82
CA TYR A 81 -15.77 0.44 -31.98
C TYR A 81 -14.92 0.05 -30.76
N TYR A 82 -14.52 1.04 -29.98
CA TYR A 82 -13.63 0.86 -28.84
C TYR A 82 -14.34 1.34 -27.58
N ILE A 83 -14.20 0.56 -26.51
CA ILE A 83 -14.74 0.85 -25.19
C ILE A 83 -13.59 0.88 -24.18
N THR A 84 -13.53 1.93 -23.39
CA THR A 84 -12.73 1.99 -22.17
C THR A 84 -13.67 1.90 -20.98
N TYR A 85 -13.42 0.97 -20.06
CA TYR A 85 -14.32 0.68 -18.95
C TYR A 85 -13.54 0.26 -17.69
N THR A 86 -14.20 0.31 -16.55
CA THR A 86 -13.69 -0.26 -15.29
C THR A 86 -14.38 -1.59 -15.03
N GLU A 87 -13.64 -2.58 -14.54
CA GLU A 87 -14.20 -3.88 -14.13
C GLU A 87 -13.70 -4.28 -12.74
N THR A 88 -14.45 -5.14 -12.05
CA THR A 88 -14.10 -5.54 -10.68
C THR A 88 -12.85 -6.40 -10.71
N ARG A 89 -11.89 -6.15 -9.82
CA ARG A 89 -10.68 -6.96 -9.80
C ARG A 89 -10.97 -8.43 -9.49
N ALA A 90 -10.33 -9.32 -10.24
CA ALA A 90 -10.36 -10.75 -9.95
C ALA A 90 -9.77 -11.04 -8.56
N SER A 91 -10.23 -12.11 -7.91
CA SER A 91 -9.79 -12.46 -6.54
C SER A 91 -8.26 -12.66 -6.42
N SER A 92 -7.61 -13.12 -7.48
CA SER A 92 -6.15 -13.27 -7.56
C SER A 92 -5.41 -11.95 -7.39
N ALA A 93 -6.02 -10.80 -7.73
CA ALA A 93 -5.41 -9.48 -7.56
C ALA A 93 -5.22 -9.05 -6.10
N PHE A 94 -5.90 -9.73 -5.17
CA PHE A 94 -5.75 -9.49 -3.72
C PHE A 94 -4.72 -10.42 -3.07
N THR A 95 -4.01 -11.23 -3.87
CA THR A 95 -2.88 -12.04 -3.38
C THR A 95 -1.62 -11.18 -3.33
N PRO A 96 -0.86 -11.18 -2.22
CA PRO A 96 0.38 -10.43 -2.12
C PRO A 96 1.36 -10.79 -3.25
N THR A 97 1.83 -9.78 -3.98
CA THR A 97 2.68 -9.95 -5.16
C THR A 97 3.97 -9.13 -5.04
N LEU A 98 5.10 -9.72 -5.44
CA LEU A 98 6.41 -9.06 -5.43
C LEU A 98 6.66 -8.35 -6.76
N TYR A 99 6.95 -7.06 -6.67
CA TYR A 99 7.26 -6.20 -7.81
C TYR A 99 8.69 -5.66 -7.73
N PHE A 100 9.30 -5.48 -8.89
CA PHE A 100 10.63 -4.91 -9.06
C PHE A 100 10.61 -3.58 -9.82
N ASP A 101 9.44 -3.18 -10.34
CA ASP A 101 9.22 -1.99 -11.16
C ASP A 101 7.90 -1.32 -10.76
N GLY A 102 7.95 0.00 -10.52
CA GLY A 102 6.78 0.80 -10.15
C GLY A 102 5.74 0.88 -11.26
N ASN A 103 6.14 0.75 -12.53
CA ASN A 103 5.19 0.72 -13.66
C ASN A 103 4.33 -0.55 -13.63
N LEU A 104 4.90 -1.68 -13.19
CA LEU A 104 4.14 -2.92 -13.02
C LEU A 104 3.16 -2.81 -11.85
N VAL A 105 3.56 -2.15 -10.76
CA VAL A 105 2.64 -1.83 -9.66
C VAL A 105 1.47 -0.96 -10.15
N ILE A 106 1.74 0.06 -10.96
CA ILE A 106 0.69 0.93 -11.52
C ILE A 106 -0.24 0.17 -12.46
N ALA A 107 0.31 -0.68 -13.34
CA ALA A 107 -0.49 -1.51 -14.24
C ALA A 107 -1.39 -2.48 -13.46
N ASP A 108 -0.85 -3.12 -12.42
CA ASP A 108 -1.55 -4.16 -11.68
C ASP A 108 -2.44 -3.62 -10.57
N HIS A 109 -2.13 -2.51 -9.91
CA HIS A 109 -2.90 -1.97 -8.77
C HIS A 109 -3.60 -0.63 -9.07
N GLY A 110 -3.43 -0.10 -10.28
CA GLY A 110 -3.98 1.19 -10.69
C GLY A 110 -3.03 2.35 -10.39
N ASN A 111 -3.36 3.52 -10.93
CA ASN A 111 -2.55 4.72 -10.79
C ASN A 111 -2.50 5.22 -9.34
N ARG A 112 -1.55 6.11 -9.03
CA ARG A 112 -1.35 6.69 -7.69
C ARG A 112 -2.58 7.45 -7.19
N PHE A 113 -3.36 8.00 -8.11
CA PHE A 113 -4.69 8.54 -7.87
C PHE A 113 -5.75 7.67 -8.54
N ARG A 114 -6.85 7.45 -7.85
CA ARG A 114 -8.08 6.88 -8.43
C ARG A 114 -8.78 7.93 -9.28
N THR A 115 -9.71 7.50 -10.12
CA THR A 115 -10.50 8.38 -11.01
C THR A 115 -11.27 9.47 -10.24
N ASN A 116 -11.68 9.19 -9.00
CA ASN A 116 -12.36 10.14 -8.11
C ASN A 116 -11.41 11.13 -7.39
N GLY A 117 -10.11 11.09 -7.68
CA GLY A 117 -9.09 11.94 -7.05
C GLY A 117 -8.58 11.44 -5.69
N SER A 118 -9.13 10.36 -5.14
CA SER A 118 -8.62 9.73 -3.92
C SER A 118 -7.29 9.01 -4.18
N ILE A 119 -6.51 8.79 -3.13
CA ILE A 119 -5.20 8.17 -3.26
C ILE A 119 -5.31 6.66 -3.26
N ASN A 120 -4.50 6.05 -4.12
CA ASN A 120 -4.24 4.62 -4.10
C ASN A 120 -3.07 4.35 -3.14
N ASP A 121 -3.41 4.16 -1.86
CA ASP A 121 -2.45 3.99 -0.77
C ASP A 121 -1.38 2.95 -1.08
N VAL A 122 -1.78 1.78 -1.57
CA VAL A 122 -0.83 0.68 -1.86
C VAL A 122 0.07 0.98 -3.04
N THR A 123 -0.44 1.57 -4.12
CA THR A 123 0.40 1.98 -5.26
C THR A 123 1.40 3.05 -4.85
N VAL A 124 0.96 4.09 -4.12
CA VAL A 124 1.84 5.17 -3.66
C VAL A 124 2.91 4.62 -2.71
N GLY A 125 2.53 3.79 -1.72
CA GLY A 125 3.50 3.18 -0.80
C GLY A 125 4.53 2.32 -1.51
N ALA A 126 4.11 1.48 -2.46
CA ALA A 126 4.98 0.62 -3.24
C ALA A 126 5.99 1.40 -4.08
N VAL A 127 5.51 2.43 -4.77
CA VAL A 127 6.36 3.29 -5.60
C VAL A 127 7.34 4.10 -4.75
N LEU A 128 6.91 4.67 -3.62
CA LEU A 128 7.80 5.34 -2.69
C LEU A 128 8.89 4.39 -2.15
N GLY A 129 8.53 3.13 -1.90
CA GLY A 129 9.48 2.09 -1.52
C GLY A 129 10.57 1.86 -2.56
N LEU A 130 10.18 1.71 -3.82
CA LEU A 130 11.10 1.54 -4.95
C LEU A 130 11.97 2.78 -5.19
N ASP A 131 11.37 3.98 -5.13
CA ASP A 131 12.10 5.26 -5.27
C ASP A 131 13.16 5.42 -4.17
N ASN A 132 12.96 4.81 -3.00
CA ASN A 132 13.93 4.75 -1.90
C ASN A 132 14.91 3.55 -1.99
N ASN A 133 15.12 3.04 -3.21
CA ASN A 133 16.07 1.99 -3.58
C ASN A 133 15.76 0.60 -3.00
N ALA A 134 14.51 0.31 -2.63
CA ALA A 134 14.14 -1.07 -2.31
C ALA A 134 14.44 -1.98 -3.52
N LYS A 135 15.06 -3.13 -3.27
CA LYS A 135 15.37 -4.13 -4.33
C LYS A 135 14.13 -4.74 -4.97
N GLY A 136 12.97 -4.52 -4.37
CA GLY A 136 11.66 -5.02 -4.75
C GLY A 136 10.68 -4.69 -3.62
N VAL A 137 9.39 -4.72 -3.90
CA VAL A 137 8.33 -4.39 -2.96
C VAL A 137 7.21 -5.41 -3.05
N VAL A 138 6.66 -5.83 -1.92
CA VAL A 138 5.47 -6.67 -1.91
C VAL A 138 4.25 -5.78 -1.73
N VAL A 139 3.27 -5.93 -2.62
CA VAL A 139 2.00 -5.20 -2.53
C VAL A 139 0.89 -6.17 -2.18
N ALA A 140 0.12 -5.83 -1.15
CA ALA A 140 -0.96 -6.63 -0.61
C ALA A 140 -2.22 -5.76 -0.50
N GLN A 141 -3.03 -5.78 -1.55
CA GLN A 141 -4.25 -4.98 -1.60
C GLN A 141 -5.37 -5.65 -0.79
N LEU A 142 -6.03 -4.87 0.08
CA LEU A 142 -7.20 -5.31 0.82
C LEU A 142 -8.38 -5.57 -0.13
N ASN A 143 -9.06 -6.69 0.05
CA ASN A 143 -10.24 -7.01 -0.76
C ASN A 143 -11.48 -6.30 -0.20
N THR A 144 -11.83 -5.16 -0.80
CA THR A 144 -13.06 -4.41 -0.53
C THR A 144 -14.07 -4.51 -1.67
N SER A 145 -13.76 -5.27 -2.72
CA SER A 145 -14.52 -5.28 -3.99
C SER A 145 -15.96 -5.77 -3.87
N ALA A 146 -16.26 -6.61 -2.87
CA ALA A 146 -17.60 -7.15 -2.61
C ALA A 146 -18.45 -6.26 -1.69
N LEU A 147 -17.93 -5.13 -1.22
CA LEU A 147 -18.67 -4.21 -0.36
C LEU A 147 -19.66 -3.38 -1.17
N ALA A 148 -20.71 -2.87 -0.51
CA ALA A 148 -21.67 -1.97 -1.14
C ALA A 148 -21.04 -0.63 -1.56
N ASP A 149 -20.02 -0.18 -0.84
CA ASP A 149 -19.19 0.98 -1.15
C ASP A 149 -17.71 0.59 -1.01
N PRO A 150 -17.09 0.03 -2.06
CA PRO A 150 -15.69 -0.42 -2.04
C PRO A 150 -14.67 0.72 -1.85
N ASP A 151 -15.06 1.95 -2.18
CA ASP A 151 -14.21 3.14 -2.09
C ASP A 151 -14.23 3.77 -0.70
N ASN A 152 -15.31 3.59 0.06
CA ASN A 152 -15.45 4.10 1.42
C ASN A 152 -15.93 3.01 2.41
N PRO A 153 -15.13 1.96 2.63
CA PRO A 153 -15.44 0.91 3.58
C PRO A 153 -15.49 1.46 5.00
N SER A 154 -16.45 0.99 5.79
CA SER A 154 -16.49 1.26 7.23
C SER A 154 -15.27 0.67 7.95
N SER A 155 -14.94 1.20 9.13
CA SER A 155 -13.84 0.71 9.96
C SER A 155 -13.94 -0.79 10.27
N ALA A 156 -15.14 -1.34 10.44
CA ALA A 156 -15.35 -2.77 10.68
C ALA A 156 -15.04 -3.63 9.44
N GLN A 157 -15.38 -3.13 8.25
CA GLN A 157 -15.08 -3.81 6.99
C GLN A 157 -13.58 -3.81 6.70
N LEU A 158 -12.89 -2.69 6.97
CA LEU A 158 -11.43 -2.61 6.87
C LEU A 158 -10.73 -3.55 7.86
N GLU A 159 -11.20 -3.63 9.10
CA GLU A 159 -10.68 -4.55 10.11
C GLU A 159 -10.76 -6.01 9.64
N ALA A 160 -11.93 -6.41 9.14
CA ALA A 160 -12.14 -7.75 8.58
C ALA A 160 -11.20 -8.02 7.37
N ALA A 161 -11.02 -7.04 6.49
CA ALA A 161 -10.12 -7.16 5.34
C ALA A 161 -8.65 -7.30 5.77
N PHE A 162 -8.21 -6.57 6.79
CA PHE A 162 -6.87 -6.71 7.35
C PHE A 162 -6.64 -8.09 7.99
N ILE A 163 -7.63 -8.61 8.73
CA ILE A 163 -7.57 -9.97 9.30
C ILE A 163 -7.50 -11.02 8.19
N ALA A 164 -8.30 -10.88 7.14
CA ALA A 164 -8.24 -11.77 5.98
C ALA A 164 -6.86 -11.72 5.31
N MET A 165 -6.26 -10.53 5.20
CA MET A 165 -4.91 -10.37 4.65
C MET A 165 -3.84 -11.06 5.52
N VAL A 166 -3.98 -11.06 6.85
CA VAL A 166 -3.07 -11.81 7.73
C VAL A 166 -3.05 -13.30 7.35
N LEU A 167 -4.19 -13.89 7.02
CA LEU A 167 -4.28 -15.30 6.58
C LEU A 167 -3.58 -15.53 5.24
N GLU A 168 -3.68 -14.60 4.29
CA GLU A 168 -2.92 -14.68 3.03
C GLU A 168 -1.42 -14.55 3.26
N LEU A 169 -1.04 -13.64 4.16
CA LEU A 169 0.34 -13.42 4.55
C LEU A 169 0.95 -14.66 5.20
N GLU A 170 0.21 -15.41 6.02
CA GLU A 170 0.70 -16.66 6.63
C GLU A 170 1.13 -17.73 5.60
N LYS A 171 0.62 -17.65 4.36
CA LYS A 171 0.99 -18.56 3.26
C LYS A 171 2.36 -18.19 2.65
N LEU A 172 2.86 -16.98 2.88
CA LEU A 172 4.14 -16.53 2.34
C LEU A 172 5.30 -17.02 3.20
N TYR A 173 6.12 -17.90 2.64
CA TYR A 173 7.39 -18.34 3.22
C TYR A 173 8.55 -17.84 2.36
N GLY A 174 9.68 -17.58 3.00
CA GLY A 174 10.88 -17.12 2.31
C GLY A 174 11.35 -15.78 2.89
N PRO A 175 11.25 -14.65 2.19
CA PRO A 175 11.92 -13.42 2.60
C PRO A 175 11.32 -12.82 3.89
N LYS A 176 12.18 -12.17 4.69
CA LYS A 176 11.75 -11.27 5.76
C LYS A 176 10.98 -10.09 5.17
N TYR A 177 9.85 -9.78 5.78
CA TYR A 177 9.02 -8.65 5.41
C TYR A 177 9.03 -7.55 6.46
N LEU A 178 9.16 -6.32 5.98
CA LEU A 178 8.94 -5.11 6.77
C LEU A 178 7.57 -4.54 6.39
N ILE A 179 6.57 -4.84 7.22
CA ILE A 179 5.16 -4.57 6.95
C ILE A 179 4.87 -3.09 7.23
N VAL A 180 4.26 -2.41 6.27
CA VAL A 180 3.75 -1.05 6.41
C VAL A 180 2.24 -1.09 6.20
N PRO A 181 1.43 -1.01 7.26
CA PRO A 181 0.00 -0.80 7.13
C PRO A 181 -0.23 0.61 6.58
N MET A 182 -0.74 0.69 5.35
CA MET A 182 -1.06 1.94 4.66
C MET A 182 -2.45 2.47 5.07
N SER A 183 -2.80 2.33 6.36
CA SER A 183 -4.02 2.83 6.98
C SER A 183 -3.66 3.40 8.34
N SER A 184 -3.86 4.70 8.55
CA SER A 184 -3.41 5.41 9.76
C SER A 184 -4.46 5.53 10.88
N GLY A 185 -5.64 4.93 10.70
CA GLY A 185 -6.77 5.09 11.61
C GLY A 185 -6.96 3.96 12.63
N VAL A 186 -7.67 4.29 13.72
CA VAL A 186 -8.31 3.30 14.59
C VAL A 186 -9.44 2.64 13.79
N LEU A 187 -9.38 1.30 13.64
CA LEU A 187 -10.48 0.53 13.06
C LEU A 187 -11.53 0.26 14.15
N ASN A 188 -12.59 -0.50 13.86
CA ASN A 188 -13.75 -0.62 14.73
C ASN A 188 -13.38 -0.93 16.20
N THR A 189 -12.52 -1.92 16.43
CA THR A 189 -12.09 -2.30 17.79
C THR A 189 -10.58 -2.27 18.03
N VAL A 190 -9.77 -2.23 16.96
CA VAL A 190 -8.31 -2.35 17.00
C VAL A 190 -7.68 -1.48 15.90
N SER A 191 -6.44 -0.99 16.05
CA SER A 191 -5.75 -0.30 14.95
C SER A 191 -5.19 -1.28 13.91
N ALA A 192 -5.07 -0.86 12.65
CA ALA A 192 -4.39 -1.66 11.61
C ALA A 192 -2.97 -2.07 12.04
N ALA A 193 -2.28 -1.17 12.74
CA ALA A 193 -0.95 -1.40 13.27
C ALA A 193 -0.91 -2.49 14.34
N GLN A 194 -1.89 -2.54 15.26
CA GLN A 194 -1.95 -3.59 16.29
C GLN A 194 -2.20 -4.97 15.67
N ILE A 195 -3.05 -5.06 14.64
CA ILE A 195 -3.28 -6.32 13.89
C ILE A 195 -1.96 -6.81 13.29
N MET A 196 -1.24 -5.93 12.59
CA MET A 196 0.02 -6.29 11.95
C MET A 196 1.15 -6.53 12.94
N PHE A 197 1.15 -5.82 14.07
CA PHE A 197 2.09 -6.06 15.14
C PHE A 197 1.92 -7.46 15.72
N ASN A 198 0.69 -7.83 16.10
CA ASN A 198 0.38 -9.17 16.60
C ASN A 198 0.79 -10.25 15.59
N HIS A 199 0.51 -10.04 14.31
CA HIS A 199 0.97 -10.92 13.25
C HIS A 199 2.50 -11.01 13.20
N SER A 200 3.21 -9.89 13.29
CA SER A 200 4.68 -9.87 13.24
C SER A 200 5.33 -10.64 14.38
N ILE A 201 4.75 -10.56 15.59
CA ILE A 201 5.18 -11.34 16.76
C ILE A 201 4.97 -12.83 16.50
N LEU A 202 3.77 -13.24 16.10
CA LEU A 202 3.44 -14.64 15.84
C LEU A 202 4.29 -15.21 14.71
N ALA A 203 4.41 -14.50 13.57
CA ALA A 203 5.19 -14.92 12.42
C ALA A 203 6.69 -15.08 12.71
N SER A 204 7.20 -14.37 13.71
CA SER A 204 8.61 -14.43 14.16
C SER A 204 8.87 -15.52 15.21
N GLN A 205 7.83 -16.26 15.63
CA GLN A 205 7.99 -17.38 16.56
C GLN A 205 8.79 -18.53 15.95
N PRO A 206 9.49 -19.34 16.77
CA PRO A 206 10.30 -20.48 16.33
C PRO A 206 9.60 -21.46 15.40
N GLU A 207 8.29 -21.62 15.57
CA GLU A 207 7.45 -22.54 14.81
C GLU A 207 7.14 -22.01 13.42
N ARG A 208 6.96 -20.68 13.26
CA ARG A 208 6.54 -20.06 11.99
C ARG A 208 7.71 -19.64 11.10
N LYS A 209 8.83 -19.21 11.68
CA LYS A 209 10.10 -18.94 10.96
C LYS A 209 10.02 -17.89 9.83
N GLN A 210 9.06 -16.97 9.87
CA GLN A 210 8.86 -16.01 8.80
C GLN A 210 9.59 -14.68 9.03
N GLU A 211 9.91 -14.36 10.29
CA GLU A 211 10.60 -13.13 10.74
C GLU A 211 10.06 -11.85 10.09
N ARG A 212 9.19 -11.15 10.82
CA ARG A 212 8.50 -9.96 10.32
C ARG A 212 8.65 -8.82 11.32
N SER A 213 8.68 -7.62 10.80
CA SER A 213 8.61 -6.39 11.59
C SER A 213 7.58 -5.46 10.98
N VAL A 214 7.09 -4.50 11.77
CA VAL A 214 6.10 -3.50 11.36
C VAL A 214 6.71 -2.12 11.43
N ILE A 215 6.47 -1.29 10.42
CA ILE A 215 6.61 0.17 10.54
C ILE A 215 5.21 0.74 10.69
N GLN A 216 4.94 1.33 11.85
CA GLN A 216 3.64 1.89 12.17
C GLN A 216 3.59 3.36 11.81
N ALA A 217 2.56 3.76 11.08
CA ALA A 217 2.20 5.16 10.89
C ALA A 217 1.35 5.65 12.07
N MET A 218 1.50 6.93 12.44
CA MET A 218 0.54 7.62 13.29
C MET A 218 -0.36 8.50 12.44
N ALA A 219 -1.51 8.87 13.02
CA ALA A 219 -2.44 9.78 12.37
C ALA A 219 -1.80 11.18 12.20
N ALA A 220 -2.31 11.95 11.24
CA ALA A 220 -1.98 13.37 11.14
C ALA A 220 -2.25 14.07 12.47
N ASP A 221 -1.49 15.12 12.77
CA ASP A 221 -1.59 15.92 14.01
C ASP A 221 -1.26 15.18 15.31
N THR A 222 -0.60 14.03 15.23
CA THR A 222 -0.09 13.33 16.41
C THR A 222 0.97 14.17 17.12
N THR A 223 0.74 14.45 18.40
CA THR A 223 1.68 15.19 19.25
C THR A 223 2.89 14.33 19.64
N ILE A 224 4.01 14.98 19.98
CA ILE A 224 5.23 14.31 20.48
C ILE A 224 4.93 13.33 21.63
N ALA A 225 4.07 13.73 22.57
CA ALA A 225 3.69 12.89 23.70
C ALA A 225 2.86 11.65 23.30
N GLN A 226 2.03 11.77 22.26
CA GLN A 226 1.26 10.65 21.72
C GLN A 226 2.16 9.66 20.98
N TYR A 227 3.18 10.11 20.24
CA TYR A 227 4.18 9.21 19.67
C TYR A 227 4.89 8.41 20.77
N ALA A 228 5.38 9.07 21.82
CA ALA A 228 6.06 8.41 22.93
C ALA A 228 5.13 7.41 23.65
N THR A 229 3.88 7.80 23.91
CA THR A 229 2.89 6.92 24.54
C THR A 229 2.62 5.68 23.68
N MET A 230 2.50 5.86 22.36
CA MET A 230 2.29 4.74 21.45
C MET A 230 3.50 3.79 21.42
N ALA A 231 4.71 4.33 21.27
CA ALA A 231 5.93 3.51 21.31
C ALA A 231 6.02 2.69 22.60
N GLN A 232 5.84 3.33 23.75
CA GLN A 232 5.86 2.67 25.05
C GLN A 232 4.76 1.60 25.22
N SER A 233 3.61 1.77 24.55
CA SER A 233 2.51 0.79 24.63
C SER A 233 2.85 -0.53 23.93
N PHE A 234 3.75 -0.51 22.94
CA PHE A 234 4.24 -1.71 22.26
C PHE A 234 5.54 -2.23 22.87
N ALA A 235 6.51 -1.34 23.12
CA ALA A 235 7.82 -1.63 23.71
C ALA A 235 8.47 -2.92 23.17
N ASN A 236 8.59 -3.04 21.84
CA ASN A 236 9.01 -4.29 21.21
C ASN A 236 9.91 -4.07 19.99
N GLU A 237 10.96 -4.90 19.89
CA GLU A 237 11.94 -4.88 18.79
C GLU A 237 11.30 -5.06 17.39
N ARG A 238 10.14 -5.70 17.28
CA ARG A 238 9.48 -5.97 16.00
C ARG A 238 8.72 -4.78 15.42
N MET A 239 8.74 -3.63 16.08
CA MET A 239 8.10 -2.42 15.61
C MET A 239 9.12 -1.31 15.38
N CYS A 240 8.88 -0.47 14.39
CA CYS A 240 9.50 0.85 14.26
C CYS A 240 8.35 1.86 14.21
N LEU A 241 8.46 2.93 15.00
CA LEU A 241 7.49 4.03 15.01
C LEU A 241 8.17 5.30 14.50
N PRO A 242 8.09 5.61 13.21
CA PRO A 242 8.66 6.84 12.70
C PRO A 242 7.79 8.02 13.06
N ALA A 243 8.40 9.17 13.31
CA ALA A 243 7.72 10.42 13.57
C ALA A 243 8.20 11.52 12.64
N ILE A 244 7.28 12.31 12.12
CA ILE A 244 7.57 13.50 11.32
C ILE A 244 7.09 14.76 12.03
N PRO A 245 7.79 15.90 11.85
CA PRO A 245 7.49 17.14 12.57
C PRO A 245 6.27 17.88 12.03
N SER A 246 5.84 17.59 10.80
CA SER A 246 4.69 18.22 10.18
C SER A 246 3.78 17.20 9.54
N ASN A 247 2.47 17.42 9.68
CA ASN A 247 1.41 16.72 8.97
C ASN A 247 1.31 17.14 7.49
N LEU A 248 1.90 18.29 7.12
CA LEU A 248 1.94 18.77 5.75
C LEU A 248 3.07 18.06 5.02
N GLN A 249 2.70 17.14 4.13
CA GLN A 249 3.66 16.41 3.32
C GLN A 249 3.45 16.76 1.86
N VAL A 250 4.55 16.99 1.15
CA VAL A 250 4.54 16.97 -0.31
C VAL A 250 5.03 15.61 -0.75
N ILE A 251 4.08 14.78 -1.16
CA ILE A 251 4.33 13.60 -1.98
C ILE A 251 4.29 14.11 -3.42
N GLY A 252 5.14 13.63 -4.34
CA GLY A 252 5.33 14.15 -5.72
C GLY A 252 4.09 14.17 -6.64
N MET A 253 3.01 14.76 -6.15
CA MET A 253 1.58 14.61 -6.42
C MET A 253 0.81 15.84 -5.91
N GLY A 254 1.39 16.64 -5.00
CA GLY A 254 0.84 17.91 -4.52
C GLY A 254 1.13 18.15 -3.04
N THR A 255 0.87 19.37 -2.56
CA THR A 255 0.96 19.71 -1.14
C THR A 255 -0.39 19.50 -0.48
N THR A 256 -0.49 18.56 0.46
CA THR A 256 -1.67 18.40 1.31
C THR A 256 -1.29 17.74 2.64
N THR A 257 -2.22 17.75 3.59
CA THR A 257 -2.05 17.09 4.88
C THR A 257 -2.20 15.58 4.70
N TYR A 258 -1.16 14.85 5.07
CA TYR A 258 -1.16 13.41 5.13
C TYR A 258 -0.65 12.95 6.50
N ASP A 259 -1.10 11.77 6.90
CA ASP A 259 -0.51 11.07 8.02
C ASP A 259 0.85 10.44 7.64
N ASP A 260 1.50 9.79 8.60
CA ASP A 260 2.90 9.37 8.43
C ASP A 260 3.06 8.13 7.53
N ARG A 261 1.97 7.54 7.01
CA ARG A 261 2.03 6.26 6.28
C ARG A 261 2.97 6.30 5.09
N TYR A 262 3.05 7.44 4.43
CA TYR A 262 3.91 7.60 3.26
C TYR A 262 5.37 7.73 3.66
N TYR A 263 5.68 8.47 4.75
CA TYR A 263 7.02 8.50 5.31
C TYR A 263 7.46 7.11 5.78
N CYS A 264 6.59 6.39 6.47
CA CYS A 264 6.81 4.99 6.84
C CYS A 264 7.08 4.12 5.61
N ALA A 265 6.37 4.37 4.50
CA ALA A 265 6.56 3.59 3.29
C ALA A 265 7.92 3.84 2.61
N ALA A 266 8.31 5.10 2.51
CA ALA A 266 9.61 5.51 2.00
C ALA A 266 10.76 5.00 2.89
N LEU A 267 10.61 5.13 4.21
CA LEU A 267 11.58 4.61 5.18
C LEU A 267 11.70 3.09 5.10
N ALA A 268 10.60 2.35 4.94
CA ALA A 268 10.64 0.90 4.75
C ALA A 268 11.41 0.50 3.48
N GLY A 269 11.29 1.31 2.42
CA GLY A 269 12.09 1.16 1.20
C GLY A 269 13.58 1.29 1.46
N ARG A 270 13.99 2.37 2.16
CA ARG A 270 15.38 2.61 2.57
C ARG A 270 15.91 1.51 3.49
N LEU A 271 15.11 1.15 4.52
CA LEU A 271 14.95 -0.16 5.18
C LEU A 271 15.62 -1.32 4.44
N CYS A 272 15.07 -1.57 3.26
CA CYS A 272 15.32 -2.79 2.50
C CYS A 272 16.35 -2.64 1.38
N ALA A 273 16.87 -1.42 1.15
CA ALA A 273 17.84 -1.14 0.09
C ALA A 273 19.23 -1.72 0.40
N GLY A 274 19.69 -1.51 1.64
CA GLY A 274 21.03 -1.82 2.11
C GLY A 274 21.39 -3.31 2.28
N PRO A 275 22.66 -3.63 2.57
CA PRO A 275 23.03 -4.93 3.11
C PRO A 275 22.38 -5.20 4.48
N ILE A 276 22.47 -6.45 4.93
CA ILE A 276 21.96 -6.89 6.23
C ILE A 276 22.80 -6.25 7.34
N GLY A 277 22.12 -5.63 8.30
CA GLY A 277 22.77 -4.97 9.43
C GLY A 277 23.26 -3.55 9.18
N GLU A 278 22.99 -2.96 8.01
CA GLU A 278 23.30 -1.55 7.79
C GLU A 278 22.41 -0.66 8.67
N THR A 279 23.04 0.21 9.46
CA THR A 279 22.35 1.24 10.24
C THR A 279 21.89 2.35 9.30
N ILE A 280 20.61 2.72 9.36
CA ILE A 280 19.98 3.71 8.47
C ILE A 280 19.70 4.99 9.27
N SER A 281 20.78 5.52 9.83
CA SER A 281 20.80 6.78 10.58
C SER A 281 21.34 7.89 9.69
N ASP A 282 20.67 9.04 9.73
CA ASP A 282 20.93 10.21 8.88
C ASP A 282 20.83 9.98 7.35
N GLU A 283 20.19 8.88 6.96
CA GLU A 283 20.01 8.50 5.56
C GLU A 283 18.94 9.36 4.86
N ILE A 284 19.18 9.66 3.58
CA ILE A 284 18.28 10.49 2.78
C ILE A 284 17.03 9.67 2.40
N ILE A 285 15.86 10.26 2.63
CA ILE A 285 14.56 9.76 2.22
C ILE A 285 14.05 10.63 1.08
N VAL A 286 13.67 10.00 -0.04
CA VAL A 286 13.22 10.68 -1.26
C VAL A 286 11.72 10.50 -1.50
N GLY A 287 11.15 11.36 -2.34
CA GLY A 287 9.73 11.30 -2.75
C GLY A 287 8.75 11.93 -1.76
N ILE A 288 9.25 12.45 -0.63
CA ILE A 288 8.48 13.10 0.43
C ILE A 288 9.24 14.34 0.90
N THR A 289 8.56 15.45 1.12
CA THR A 289 9.10 16.62 1.82
C THR A 289 8.13 17.12 2.88
N PHE A 290 8.69 17.74 3.92
CA PHE A 290 7.98 18.50 4.94
C PHE A 290 8.86 19.69 5.37
N ASP A 291 8.22 20.79 5.75
CA ASP A 291 8.90 22.10 5.88
C ASP A 291 9.28 22.44 7.32
N ASP A 292 9.09 21.51 8.26
CA ASP A 292 9.36 21.69 9.68
C ASP A 292 10.41 20.71 10.22
N ASN A 293 10.91 21.00 11.42
CA ASN A 293 11.79 20.16 12.18
C ASN A 293 11.35 20.09 13.64
N PHE A 294 11.47 18.91 14.24
CA PHE A 294 11.47 18.82 15.68
C PHE A 294 12.64 19.64 16.22
N ASN A 295 12.41 20.43 17.27
CA ASN A 295 13.51 21.05 18.00
C ASN A 295 14.40 19.95 18.65
N PRO A 296 15.67 20.25 19.00
CA PRO A 296 16.57 19.24 19.55
C PRO A 296 16.03 18.50 20.78
N ASP A 297 15.42 19.22 21.73
CA ASP A 297 14.85 18.61 22.93
C ASP A 297 13.72 17.61 22.61
N ALA A 298 12.89 17.93 21.62
CA ALA A 298 11.84 17.05 21.12
C ALA A 298 12.41 15.83 20.40
N GLN A 299 13.48 15.98 19.62
CA GLN A 299 14.16 14.86 18.98
C GLN A 299 14.74 13.90 20.02
N ASP A 300 15.45 14.44 21.02
CA ASP A 300 16.02 13.65 22.10
C ASP A 300 14.94 12.92 22.89
N TYR A 301 13.83 13.61 23.19
CA TYR A 301 12.68 13.00 23.86
C TYR A 301 12.08 11.85 23.02
N LEU A 302 11.91 12.03 21.71
CA LEU A 302 11.39 10.98 20.83
C LEU A 302 12.32 9.76 20.79
N VAL A 303 13.62 9.97 20.60
CA VAL A 303 14.63 8.90 20.56
C VAL A 303 14.66 8.12 21.87
N GLN A 304 14.68 8.82 23.02
CA GLN A 304 14.68 8.16 24.34
C GLN A 304 13.44 7.28 24.59
N ASN A 305 12.35 7.55 23.89
CA ASN A 305 11.11 6.78 23.96
C ASN A 305 10.97 5.76 22.82
N GLY A 306 12.03 5.50 22.07
CA GLY A 306 12.04 4.49 21.00
C GLY A 306 11.21 4.88 19.77
N VAL A 307 11.07 6.18 19.54
CA VAL A 307 10.48 6.75 18.33
C VAL A 307 11.61 7.11 17.37
N SER A 308 11.41 6.89 16.07
CA SER A 308 12.37 7.15 15.00
C SER A 308 12.06 8.51 14.33
N PRO A 309 12.65 9.64 14.80
CA PRO A 309 12.29 10.95 14.26
C PRO A 309 12.90 11.18 12.88
N ALA A 310 12.17 11.92 12.06
CA ALA A 310 12.64 12.49 10.82
C ALA A 310 13.09 13.95 11.01
N LYS A 311 13.97 14.41 10.12
CA LYS A 311 14.37 15.81 10.02
C LYS A 311 14.42 16.27 8.56
N SER A 312 14.15 17.55 8.36
CA SER A 312 14.27 18.26 7.10
C SER A 312 15.50 19.17 7.11
N SER A 313 16.32 19.13 6.07
CA SER A 313 17.41 20.07 5.84
C SER A 313 17.24 20.69 4.47
N GLY A 314 16.46 21.77 4.42
CA GLY A 314 16.00 22.36 3.15
C GLY A 314 15.01 21.43 2.46
N SER A 315 15.32 20.97 1.24
CA SER A 315 14.51 20.01 0.49
C SER A 315 14.89 18.55 0.74
N VAL A 316 15.87 18.30 1.62
CA VAL A 316 16.38 16.94 1.89
C VAL A 316 15.78 16.42 3.19
N ILE A 317 14.98 15.37 3.09
CA ILE A 317 14.46 14.65 4.24
C ILE A 317 15.43 13.55 4.65
N ARG A 318 15.62 13.41 5.96
CA ARG A 318 16.48 12.38 6.54
C ARG A 318 15.79 11.71 7.71
N ASN A 319 16.04 10.42 7.84
CA ASN A 319 15.72 9.70 9.07
C ASN A 319 16.83 9.95 10.08
N VAL A 320 16.54 10.45 11.28
CA VAL A 320 17.57 10.72 12.29
C VAL A 320 18.20 9.41 12.75
N MET A 321 17.36 8.44 13.13
CA MET A 321 17.79 7.14 13.58
C MET A 321 16.67 6.12 13.38
N ALA A 322 17.00 4.92 12.91
CA ALA A 322 16.05 3.83 12.72
C ALA A 322 16.04 2.91 13.95
N ILE A 323 15.15 3.21 14.90
CA ILE A 323 15.05 2.47 16.17
C ILE A 323 13.68 1.85 16.39
N SER A 324 13.67 0.82 17.23
CA SER A 324 12.47 0.20 17.75
C SER A 324 12.03 0.84 19.07
N PRO A 325 10.75 0.67 19.47
CA PRO A 325 10.27 1.03 20.79
C PRO A 325 10.90 0.26 21.96
N ASP A 326 11.67 -0.81 21.72
CA ASP A 326 12.37 -1.55 22.77
C ASP A 326 13.75 -0.95 23.07
N THR A 327 13.74 0.11 23.87
CA THR A 327 14.94 0.86 24.30
C THR A 327 15.66 0.22 25.48
N THR A 328 15.27 -1.00 25.91
CA THR A 328 15.88 -1.66 27.07
C THR A 328 17.30 -2.13 26.80
N ASN A 329 17.66 -2.34 25.54
CA ASN A 329 18.98 -2.82 25.11
C ASN A 329 19.31 -2.32 23.70
N ALA A 330 20.56 -1.95 23.46
CA ALA A 330 21.05 -1.60 22.11
C ALA A 330 20.84 -2.74 21.08
N LEU A 331 20.77 -4.00 21.53
CA LEU A 331 20.51 -5.17 20.68
C LEU A 331 19.06 -5.26 20.16
N THR A 332 18.13 -4.58 20.82
CA THR A 332 16.70 -4.57 20.48
C THR A 332 16.29 -3.22 19.89
N GLU A 333 17.01 -2.16 20.25
CA GLU A 333 16.78 -0.79 19.80
C GLU A 333 17.10 -0.60 18.31
N ASP A 334 18.27 -1.00 17.82
CA ASP A 334 18.67 -0.75 16.43
C ASP A 334 18.02 -1.76 15.45
N MET A 335 17.29 -1.23 14.47
CA MET A 335 16.60 -2.03 13.44
C MET A 335 17.56 -2.84 12.55
N GLY A 336 18.78 -2.35 12.34
CA GLY A 336 19.86 -3.07 11.66
C GLY A 336 20.34 -4.26 12.47
N VAL A 337 20.50 -4.11 13.79
CA VAL A 337 20.88 -5.24 14.67
C VAL A 337 19.78 -6.32 14.69
N LEU A 338 18.52 -5.91 14.74
CA LEU A 338 17.39 -6.83 14.56
C LEU A 338 17.46 -7.57 13.23
N ASP A 339 17.86 -6.90 12.15
CA ASP A 339 17.98 -7.52 10.83
C ASP A 339 19.07 -8.58 10.79
N ILE A 340 20.20 -8.36 11.46
CA ILE A 340 21.25 -9.39 11.63
C ILE A 340 20.67 -10.57 12.42
N LYS A 341 20.01 -10.31 13.55
CA LYS A 341 19.41 -11.33 14.42
C LYS A 341 18.43 -12.22 13.65
N ASP A 342 17.57 -11.64 12.84
CA ASP A 342 16.61 -12.35 12.01
C ASP A 342 17.27 -13.17 10.91
N TYR A 343 18.25 -12.58 10.23
CA TYR A 343 18.99 -13.26 9.18
C TYR A 343 19.71 -14.50 9.71
N VAL A 344 20.39 -14.37 10.86
CA VAL A 344 21.06 -15.50 11.51
C VAL A 344 20.05 -16.55 11.95
N ARG A 345 18.96 -16.16 12.62
CA ARG A 345 17.89 -17.08 13.05
C ARG A 345 17.32 -17.87 11.87
N LYS A 346 17.01 -17.18 10.79
CA LYS A 346 16.45 -17.79 9.59
C LYS A 346 17.43 -18.79 8.96
N THR A 347 18.68 -18.36 8.74
CA THR A 347 19.74 -19.20 8.15
C THR A 347 19.99 -20.45 8.99
N TRP A 348 20.07 -20.32 10.32
CA TRP A 348 20.26 -21.44 11.22
C TRP A 348 19.08 -22.41 11.23
N ARG A 349 17.85 -21.89 11.22
CA ARG A 349 16.64 -22.73 11.21
C ARG A 349 16.50 -23.51 9.91
N GLU A 350 16.84 -22.90 8.76
CA GLU A 350 16.88 -23.60 7.47
C GLU A 350 17.98 -24.66 7.46
N GLY A 351 19.18 -24.32 7.95
CA GLY A 351 20.30 -25.26 8.03
C GLY A 351 20.04 -26.48 8.92
N LEU A 352 19.47 -26.27 10.11
CA LEU A 352 19.11 -27.36 11.02
C LEU A 352 17.97 -28.22 10.47
N TRP A 353 16.98 -27.63 9.82
CA TRP A 353 15.87 -28.39 9.23
C TRP A 353 16.33 -29.32 8.11
N ASN A 354 17.30 -28.89 7.28
CA ASN A 354 17.85 -29.72 6.22
C ASN A 354 18.75 -30.87 6.72
N LEU A 355 19.10 -30.88 8.00
CA LEU A 355 19.90 -31.95 8.63
C LEU A 355 19.06 -33.08 9.23
N TYR A 356 17.75 -32.88 9.41
CA TYR A 356 16.82 -33.86 10.01
C TYR A 356 15.78 -34.33 9.01
#